data_AF-A0A925NYS0-F1
#
_entry.id   AF-A0A925NYS0-F1
#
_cell.length_a   1.000
_cell.length_b   1.000
_cell.length_c   1.000
_cell.angle_alpha   90.00
_cell.angle_beta   90.00
_cell.angle_gamma   90.00
#
_symmetry.space_group_name_H-M   'P 1'
#
loop_
_entity.id
_entity.type
_entity.pdbx_description
1 polymer ?
#
loop_
_entity_poly.entity_id
_entity_poly.type
_entity_poly.pdbx_seq_one_letter_code
_entity_poly.pdbx_strand_id
1 'polypeptide(L)' 'MIKQARFLISNTDVQKCPAPDRPEYAFIGRSNVGKSSLINMLVGQKSLAKVSVKPGKTQLINHFVIDESWYLVDLPGYG' A
#
# COMPACT_ATOMS: atom_id res chain seq x y z
N MET A 1 14.24 11.32 4.25
CA MET A 1 13.18 11.81 3.33
C MET A 1 13.04 10.79 2.22
N ILE A 2 11.82 10.34 1.92
CA ILE A 2 11.57 9.40 0.83
C ILE A 2 11.83 10.11 -0.50
N LYS A 3 12.65 9.52 -1.38
CA LYS A 3 13.02 10.12 -2.68
C LYS A 3 12.15 9.60 -3.81
N GLN A 4 11.84 8.31 -3.78
CA GLN A 4 11.07 7.63 -4.80
C GLN A 4 10.15 6.60 -4.17
N ALA A 5 8.93 6.55 -4.69
CA ALA A 5 7.98 5.49 -4.40
C ALA A 5 7.35 5.04 -5.72
N ARG A 6 7.25 3.72 -5.93
CA ARG A 6 6.62 3.13 -7.11
C ARG A 6 5.68 2.02 -6.72
N PHE A 7 4.53 1.95 -7.40
CA PHE A 7 3.66 0.80 -7.34
C PHE A 7 4.39 -0.42 -7.91
N LEU A 8 4.42 -1.51 -7.14
CA LEU A 8 5.07 -2.76 -7.54
C LEU A 8 4.02 -3.76 -8.00
N ILE A 9 3.09 -4.14 -7.12
CA ILE A 9 2.07 -5.15 -7.42
C ILE A 9 0.85 -5.00 -6.50
N SER A 10 -0.29 -5.52 -6.95
CA SER A 10 -1.51 -5.66 -6.16
C SER A 10 -2.02 -7.08 -6.28
N ASN A 11 -2.26 -7.74 -5.16
CA ASN A 11 -2.75 -9.12 -5.13
C ASN A 11 -3.80 -9.32 -4.05
N THR A 12 -4.71 -10.27 -4.28
CA THR A 12 -5.65 -10.77 -3.27
C THR A 12 -5.06 -11.92 -2.44
N ASP A 13 -4.02 -12.56 -2.96
CA ASP A 13 -3.38 -13.74 -2.39
C ASP A 13 -1.97 -13.38 -1.92
N VAL A 14 -1.71 -13.60 -0.63
CA VAL A 14 -0.41 -13.37 0.01
C VAL A 14 0.70 -14.16 -0.67
N GLN A 15 0.41 -15.35 -1.19
CA GLN A 15 1.40 -16.18 -1.89
C GLN A 15 1.85 -15.59 -3.22
N LYS A 16 1.09 -14.63 -3.77
CA LYS A 16 1.45 -13.91 -5.00
C LYS A 16 2.14 -12.57 -4.72
N CYS A 17 2.28 -12.18 -3.46
CA CYS A 17 3.04 -10.99 -3.07
C CYS A 17 4.54 -11.18 -3.39
N PRO A 18 5.31 -10.08 -3.46
CA PRO A 18 6.76 -10.16 -3.61
C PRO A 18 7.38 -11.05 -2.53
N ALA A 19 8.51 -11.67 -2.85
CA ALA A 19 9.29 -12.34 -1.82
C ALA A 19 9.75 -11.29 -0.77
N PRO A 20 9.80 -11.64 0.52
CA PRO A 20 10.22 -10.74 1.58
C PRO A 20 11.75 -10.55 1.58
N ASP A 21 12.28 -10.00 0.50
CA ASP A 21 13.72 -9.79 0.25
C ASP A 21 14.25 -8.47 0.84
N ARG A 22 13.34 -7.64 1.39
CA ARG A 22 13.61 -6.32 1.98
C ARG A 22 12.66 -6.07 3.16
N PRO A 23 12.97 -5.12 4.06
CA PRO A 23 12.05 -4.74 5.14
C PRO A 23 10.68 -4.29 4.61
N GLU A 24 9.61 -4.70 5.29
CA GLU A 24 8.22 -4.39 4.93
C GLU A 24 7.50 -3.66 6.05
N TYR A 25 6.76 -2.61 5.70
CA TYR A 25 5.97 -1.82 6.64
C TYR A 25 4.52 -1.75 6.16
N ALA A 26 3.64 -2.43 6.89
CA ALA A 26 2.24 -2.54 6.54
C ALA A 26 1.36 -1.49 7.22
N PHE A 27 0.46 -0.87 6.45
CA PHE A 27 -0.58 0.02 6.92
C PHE A 27 -1.93 -0.70 6.89
N ILE A 28 -2.61 -0.77 8.04
CA ILE A 28 -3.96 -1.31 8.19
C ILE A 28 -4.81 -0.35 9.02
N GLY A 29 -6.11 -0.29 8.74
CA GLY A 29 -7.05 0.57 9.44
C GLY A 29 -8.47 0.32 8.97
N ARG A 30 -9.45 0.99 9.58
CA ARG A 30 -10.84 0.86 9.12
C ARG A 30 -11.03 1.42 7.70
N SER A 31 -12.05 0.95 7.00
CA SER A 31 -12.46 1.55 5.72
C SER A 31 -12.70 3.06 5.89
N ASN A 32 -12.22 3.88 4.94
CA ASN A 32 -12.40 5.34 4.91
C ASN A 32 -11.79 6.16 6.07
N VAL A 33 -10.85 5.62 6.85
CA VAL A 33 -10.15 6.39 7.91
C VAL A 33 -9.04 7.32 7.42
N GLY A 34 -8.76 7.35 6.11
CA GLY A 34 -7.71 8.19 5.54
C GLY A 34 -6.33 7.54 5.40
N LYS A 35 -6.23 6.20 5.47
CA LYS A 35 -4.98 5.44 5.25
C LYS A 35 -4.26 5.83 3.94
N SER A 36 -4.99 5.87 2.82
CA SER A 36 -4.41 6.27 1.53
C SER A 36 -3.92 7.72 1.53
N SER A 37 -4.58 8.62 2.26
CA SER A 37 -4.14 10.01 2.41
C SER A 37 -2.82 10.09 3.18
N LEU A 38 -2.68 9.30 4.26
CA LEU A 38 -1.43 9.19 5.02
C LEU A 38 -0.29 8.63 4.15
N ILE A 39 -0.55 7.56 3.39
CA ILE A 39 0.46 6.97 2.50
C ILE A 39 0.92 7.99 1.46
N ASN A 40 -0.02 8.67 0.78
CA ASN A 40 0.30 9.70 -0.20
C ASN A 40 1.10 10.88 0.40
N MET A 41 0.81 11.24 1.65
CA MET A 41 1.58 12.26 2.38
C MET A 41 3.02 11.79 2.67
N LEU A 42 3.19 10.55 3.13
CA LEU A 42 4.51 9.98 3.44
C LEU A 42 5.40 9.88 2.21
N VAL A 43 4.84 9.40 1.08
CA VAL A 43 5.60 9.23 -0.16
C VAL A 43 5.73 10.51 -0.99
N GLY A 44 5.08 11.61 -0.58
CA GLY A 44 5.09 12.87 -1.31
C GLY A 44 4.43 12.82 -2.70
N GLN A 45 3.64 11.78 -3.00
CA GLN A 45 2.98 11.58 -4.29
C GLN A 45 1.46 11.54 -4.10
N LYS A 46 0.75 12.45 -4.78
CA LYS A 46 -0.70 12.65 -4.59
C LYS A 46 -1.61 11.51 -5.09
N SER A 47 -1.07 10.53 -5.82
CA SER A 47 -1.86 9.51 -6.52
C SER A 47 -1.27 8.10 -6.49
N LEU A 48 -0.30 7.84 -5.61
CA LEU A 48 0.36 6.53 -5.53
C LEU A 48 -0.57 5.48 -4.91
N ALA A 49 -1.10 5.75 -3.71
CA ALA A 49 -2.11 4.93 -3.08
C ALA A 49 -3.50 5.38 -3.56
N LYS A 50 -4.13 4.55 -4.40
CA LYS A 50 -5.51 4.81 -4.86
C LYS A 50 -6.46 4.69 -3.67
N VAL A 51 -7.22 5.76 -3.41
CA VAL A 51 -8.38 5.71 -2.51
C VAL A 51 -9.43 4.84 -3.20
N SER A 52 -9.63 3.62 -2.73
CA SER A 52 -10.73 2.79 -3.25
C SER A 52 -12.06 3.38 -2.78
N VAL A 53 -12.83 3.95 -3.71
CA VAL A 53 -14.10 4.63 -3.43
C VAL A 53 -15.28 3.64 -3.33
N LYS A 54 -15.11 2.39 -3.80
CA LYS A 54 -16.17 1.37 -3.78
C LYS A 54 -15.92 0.34 -2.66
N PRO A 55 -16.75 0.31 -1.61
CA PRO A 55 -16.69 -0.72 -0.58
C PRO A 55 -17.11 -2.08 -1.14
N GLY A 56 -16.45 -3.13 -0.67
CA GLY A 56 -16.98 -4.50 -0.74
C GLY A 56 -16.83 -5.22 -2.08
N LYS A 57 -15.76 -6.03 -2.19
CA LYS A 57 -15.79 -7.42 -2.69
C LYS A 57 -14.38 -8.00 -2.87
N THR A 58 -13.40 -7.15 -3.14
CA THR A 58 -12.02 -7.58 -3.36
C THR A 58 -11.09 -6.80 -2.43
N GLN A 59 -10.51 -7.51 -1.46
CA GLN A 59 -9.50 -6.98 -0.56
C GLN A 59 -8.12 -7.15 -1.21
N LEU A 60 -7.54 -6.05 -1.67
CA LEU A 60 -6.23 -6.04 -2.34
C LEU A 60 -5.13 -5.63 -1.36
N ILE A 61 -4.01 -6.35 -1.43
CA ILE A 61 -2.75 -6.01 -0.78
C ILE A 61 -1.89 -5.29 -1.81
N ASN A 62 -1.67 -3.98 -1.64
CA ASN A 62 -0.84 -3.22 -2.56
C ASN A 62 0.58 -3.08 -2.01
N HIS A 63 1.57 -3.41 -2.83
CA HIS A 63 2.98 -3.22 -2.51
C HIS A 63 3.53 -2.04 -3.28
N PHE A 64 4.26 -1.20 -2.57
CA PHE A 64 5.02 -0.09 -3.13
C PHE A 64 6.49 -0.28 -2.77
N VAL A 65 7.37 -0.16 -3.75
CA VAL A 65 8.81 -0.12 -3.50
C VAL A 65 9.21 1.32 -3.21
N ILE A 66 9.89 1.52 -2.09
CA ILE A 66 10.35 2.82 -1.62
C ILE A 66 11.87 2.86 -1.68
N ASP A 67 12.41 3.85 -2.39
CA ASP A 67 13.85 4.07 -2.55
C ASP A 67 14.64 2.80 -2.92
N GLU A 68 14.00 1.86 -3.64
CA GLU A 68 14.52 0.52 -3.98
C GLU A 68 15.03 -0.33 -2.79
N SER A 69 14.68 0.05 -1.56
CA SER A 69 15.30 -0.45 -0.34
C SER A 69 14.33 -1.10 0.65
N TRP A 70 13.04 -0.75 0.61
CA TRP A 70 12.01 -1.35 1.48
C TRP A 70 10.63 -1.31 0.82
N TYR A 71 9.69 -2.07 1.36
CA TYR A 71 8.31 -2.14 0.89
C TYR A 71 7.34 -1.42 1.83
N LEU A 72 6.52 -0.53 1.26
CA LEU A 72 5.31 -0.05 1.91
C LEU A 72 4.15 -0.93 1.46
N VAL A 73 3.45 -1.52 2.41
CA VAL A 73 2.34 -2.45 2.15
C VAL A 73 1.04 -1.80 2.59
N ASP A 74 0.13 -1.59 1.65
CA ASP A 74 -1.21 -1.08 1.93
C ASP A 74 -2.17 -2.26 2.03
N LEU A 75 -2.53 -2.60 3.27
CA LEU A 75 -3.47 -3.68 3.55
C LEU A 75 -4.91 -3.21 3.33
N PRO A 76 -5.82 -4.11 2.97
CA PRO A 76 -7.23 -3.81 2.86
C PRO A 76 -7.78 -3.25 4.18
N GLY A 77 -8.70 -2.29 4.09
CA GLY A 77 -9.39 -1.79 5.27
C GLY A 77 -10.32 -2.85 5.85
N TYR A 78 -10.44 -2.88 7.18
CA TYR A 78 -11.40 -3.73 7.87
C TYR A 78 -12.63 -2.92 8.31
N GLY A 79 -13.75 -3.60 8.55
CA GLY A 79 -15.00 -2.95 8.95
C GLY A 79 -15.76 -2.34 7.79
#